data_AF-A0A1I8NV61-F1
#
_entry.id   AF-A0A1I8NV61-F1
#
_cell.length_a   1.000
_cell.length_b   1.000
_cell.length_c   1.000
_cell.angle_alpha   90.00
_cell.angle_beta   90.00
_cell.angle_gamma   90.00
#
_symmetry.space_group_name_H-M   'P 1'
#
loop_
_entity.id
_entity.type
_entity.pdbx_description
1 polymer ?
#
loop_
_entity_poly.entity_id
_entity_poly.type
_entity_poly.pdbx_seq_one_letter_code
_entity_poly.pdbx_strand_id
1 'polypeptide(L)'
;MIKIVASVDDDGFDPNSRVCVGKHTIPMDESVNKPQMRQFKPLTFTNLDIQPKNIVLTNDGRTLNLYPNYTKSQVPIISGGPLEDIGSYRFSRMYFYWMERSDSKYNYGNITFPAELHLVFLNVNLTETWQSLRRDNCVVVLAYPIKVVETSSNFFSEIVNHLPVIRDTDTFTNQLQDMEFALNSIIGKDTSNFYIYHGNMLSIACVRDITYIDFPTAVEVNLKFVSMNDILNNTKNRMQLTE
;
A
#
# COMPACT_ATOMS: atom_id res chain seq x y z
N MET A 1 16.59 -7.22 11.07
CA MET A 1 17.22 -6.10 11.79
C MET A 1 16.46 -4.86 11.36
N ILE A 2 15.79 -4.14 12.26
CA ILE A 2 14.77 -3.17 11.85
C ILE A 2 15.38 -1.77 11.84
N LYS A 3 15.17 -1.03 10.75
CA LYS A 3 15.59 0.37 10.65
C LYS A 3 14.39 1.23 11.04
N ILE A 4 14.45 1.93 12.16
CA ILE A 4 13.48 2.99 12.43
C ILE A 4 13.99 4.20 11.69
N VAL A 5 13.20 4.74 10.77
CA VAL A 5 13.42 6.12 10.37
C VAL A 5 12.74 6.90 11.48
N ALA A 6 13.54 7.42 12.40
CA ALA A 6 13.04 8.52 13.19
C ALA A 6 12.67 9.55 12.11
N SER A 7 11.39 9.92 12.02
CA SER A 7 11.08 11.24 11.50
C SER A 7 12.05 12.15 12.22
N VAL A 8 12.95 12.79 11.47
CA VAL A 8 13.83 13.84 11.98
C VAL A 8 12.98 14.64 12.96
N ASP A 9 13.35 14.60 14.24
CA ASP A 9 12.62 15.15 15.38
C ASP A 9 11.56 16.16 14.95
N ASP A 10 10.27 15.82 14.92
CA ASP A 10 9.10 16.72 14.84
C ASP A 10 9.14 17.99 13.93
N ASP A 11 10.14 18.17 13.07
CA ASP A 11 10.44 19.46 12.45
C ASP A 11 9.78 19.60 11.07
N GLY A 12 9.08 18.55 10.63
CA GLY A 12 8.38 18.53 9.34
C GLY A 12 7.03 17.80 9.33
N PHE A 13 6.82 16.83 10.23
CA PHE A 13 5.48 16.26 10.44
C PHE A 13 4.74 17.12 11.46
N ASP A 14 4.12 18.20 10.99
CA ASP A 14 3.16 18.95 11.79
C ASP A 14 1.77 18.30 11.60
N PRO A 15 1.21 17.60 12.61
CA PRO A 15 -0.12 17.00 12.51
C PRO A 15 -1.22 18.05 12.33
N ASN A 16 -0.95 19.34 12.59
CA ASN A 16 -1.83 20.48 12.33
C ASN A 16 -1.56 21.17 10.99
N SER A 17 -0.53 20.76 10.25
CA SER A 17 -0.20 21.33 8.94
C SER A 17 -1.36 21.14 7.97
N ARG A 18 -1.66 22.17 7.19
CA ARG A 18 -2.60 22.06 6.07
C ARG A 18 -1.96 21.38 4.86
N VAL A 19 -0.65 21.17 4.89
CA VAL A 19 0.14 20.54 3.82
C VAL A 19 0.32 19.07 4.16
N CYS A 20 -0.21 18.22 3.29
CA CYS A 20 -0.11 16.78 3.42
C CYS A 20 1.21 16.31 2.82
N VAL A 21 2.17 16.00 3.68
CA VAL A 21 3.43 15.39 3.25
C VAL A 21 3.19 13.90 3.08
N GLY A 22 3.35 13.40 1.86
CA GLY A 22 3.12 11.99 1.54
C GLY A 22 4.15 11.07 2.18
N LYS A 23 4.16 9.82 1.69
CA LYS A 23 5.18 8.83 2.01
C LYS A 23 6.57 9.29 1.54
N HIS A 24 7.65 8.87 2.22
CA HIS A 24 9.01 9.02 1.71
C HIS A 24 9.24 8.17 0.44
N THR A 25 10.22 8.56 -0.39
CA THR A 25 10.61 7.85 -1.61
C THR A 25 11.36 6.54 -1.33
N ILE A 26 11.25 5.56 -2.23
CA ILE A 26 12.06 4.32 -2.21
C ILE A 26 13.09 4.31 -3.36
N PRO A 27 14.35 3.87 -3.15
CA PRO A 27 14.92 3.51 -1.86
C PRO A 27 14.98 4.73 -0.94
N MET A 28 14.74 4.49 0.36
CA MET A 28 14.85 5.54 1.36
C MET A 28 16.27 6.12 1.31
N ASP A 29 16.39 7.43 1.10
CA ASP A 29 17.68 8.10 1.12
C ASP A 29 18.17 8.19 2.58
N GLU A 30 19.02 7.27 2.99
CA GLU A 30 19.54 7.21 4.37
C GLU A 30 20.42 8.42 4.72
N SER A 31 20.98 9.13 3.72
CA SER A 31 21.78 10.34 3.95
C SER A 31 20.92 11.53 4.41
N VAL A 32 19.67 11.57 3.94
CA VAL A 32 18.68 12.58 4.28
C VAL A 32 17.89 12.17 5.52
N ASN A 33 17.41 10.93 5.57
CA ASN A 33 16.45 10.47 6.57
C ASN A 33 17.10 9.89 7.85
N LYS A 34 18.41 9.62 7.84
CA LYS A 34 19.21 9.20 9.02
C LYS A 34 18.54 8.13 9.91
N PRO A 35 18.20 6.93 9.39
CA PRO A 35 17.53 5.91 10.16
C PRO A 35 18.36 5.41 11.35
N GLN A 36 17.68 5.17 12.47
CA GLN A 36 18.22 4.51 13.66
C GLN A 36 17.93 3.00 13.62
N MET A 37 18.98 2.19 13.78
CA MET A 37 18.83 0.75 13.94
C MET A 37 18.16 0.41 15.27
N ARG A 38 17.04 -0.32 15.25
CA ARG A 38 16.39 -0.85 16.45
C ARG A 38 16.06 -2.32 16.31
N GLN A 39 15.96 -2.97 17.45
CA GLN A 39 15.53 -4.36 17.53
C GLN A 39 14.11 -4.39 18.05
N PHE A 40 13.23 -5.02 17.29
CA PHE A 40 11.90 -5.39 17.74
C PHE A 40 11.75 -6.89 17.68
N LYS A 41 10.72 -7.41 18.35
CA LYS A 41 10.18 -8.73 18.03
C LYS A 41 9.75 -8.78 16.56
N PRO A 42 9.61 -9.97 15.97
CA PRO A 42 9.04 -10.09 14.63
C PRO A 42 7.61 -9.56 14.56
N LEU A 43 7.23 -9.04 13.38
CA LEU A 43 5.82 -8.81 13.05
C LEU A 43 5.08 -10.16 13.06
N THR A 44 3.89 -10.15 13.64
CA THR A 44 2.99 -11.29 13.67
C THR A 44 1.89 -11.09 12.65
N PHE A 45 1.68 -12.11 11.81
CA PHE A 45 0.65 -12.12 10.78
C PHE A 45 -0.31 -13.27 11.05
N THR A 46 -1.62 -13.00 10.99
CA THR A 46 -2.68 -13.98 11.19
C THR A 46 -3.59 -14.01 9.97
N ASN A 47 -4.02 -15.21 9.55
CA ASN A 47 -4.95 -15.43 8.44
C ASN A 47 -4.48 -14.91 7.06
N LEU A 48 -3.17 -14.75 6.83
CA LEU A 48 -2.68 -14.29 5.50
C LEU A 48 -2.94 -15.29 4.38
N ASP A 49 -3.09 -16.56 4.74
CA ASP A 49 -3.36 -17.70 3.87
C ASP A 49 -4.85 -17.85 3.53
N ILE A 50 -5.72 -17.12 4.23
CA ILE A 50 -7.16 -17.18 3.98
C ILE A 50 -7.50 -16.40 2.71
N GLN A 51 -8.30 -17.03 1.85
CA GLN A 51 -8.85 -16.39 0.66
C GLN A 51 -10.12 -15.60 1.00
N PRO A 52 -10.31 -14.40 0.41
CA PRO A 52 -11.55 -13.67 0.55
C PRO A 52 -12.67 -14.35 -0.24
N LYS A 53 -13.93 -14.07 0.12
CA LYS A 53 -15.12 -14.55 -0.58
C LYS A 53 -15.29 -13.92 -1.96
N ASN A 54 -14.89 -12.65 -2.06
CA ASN A 54 -14.84 -11.91 -3.32
C ASN A 54 -13.89 -10.72 -3.17
N ILE A 55 -13.54 -10.11 -4.29
CA ILE A 55 -12.78 -8.88 -4.33
C ILE A 55 -13.54 -7.86 -5.17
N VAL A 56 -13.76 -6.67 -4.62
CA VAL A 56 -14.28 -5.53 -5.37
C VAL A 56 -13.11 -4.69 -5.83
N LEU A 57 -12.96 -4.54 -7.14
CA LEU A 57 -11.97 -3.69 -7.77
C LEU A 57 -12.63 -2.38 -8.17
N THR A 58 -12.05 -1.25 -7.76
CA THR A 58 -12.59 0.10 -8.04
C THR A 58 -11.52 1.00 -8.64
N ASN A 59 -11.92 1.88 -9.55
CA ASN A 59 -11.11 2.98 -10.05
C ASN A 59 -11.67 4.30 -9.51
N ASP A 60 -10.97 4.93 -8.58
CA ASP A 60 -11.40 6.23 -8.01
C ASP A 60 -10.84 7.45 -8.78
N GLY A 61 -10.31 7.22 -9.99
CA GLY A 61 -9.70 8.24 -10.83
C GLY A 61 -8.26 8.58 -10.45
N ARG A 62 -7.78 8.14 -9.27
CA ARG A 62 -6.40 8.34 -8.82
C ARG A 62 -5.65 7.03 -8.67
N THR A 63 -6.31 6.01 -8.15
CA THR A 63 -5.75 4.72 -7.77
C THR A 63 -6.73 3.59 -8.08
N LEU A 64 -6.18 2.41 -8.37
CA LEU A 64 -6.94 1.17 -8.42
C LEU A 64 -6.95 0.56 -7.02
N ASN A 65 -8.13 0.43 -6.43
CA ASN A 65 -8.32 -0.13 -5.10
C ASN A 65 -8.95 -1.52 -5.20
N LEU A 66 -8.43 -2.46 -4.42
CA LEU A 66 -8.97 -3.80 -4.26
C LEU A 66 -9.48 -3.95 -2.82
N TYR A 67 -10.78 -4.19 -2.69
CA TYR A 67 -11.48 -4.41 -1.44
C TYR A 67 -11.88 -5.89 -1.32
N PRO A 68 -11.04 -6.72 -0.69
CA PRO A 68 -11.37 -8.11 -0.44
C PRO A 68 -12.37 -8.25 0.70
N ASN A 69 -13.36 -9.12 0.51
CA ASN A 69 -14.41 -9.38 1.48
C ASN A 69 -14.13 -10.69 2.22
N TYR A 70 -13.85 -10.60 3.51
CA TYR A 70 -13.64 -11.75 4.38
C TYR A 70 -14.82 -11.93 5.33
N THR A 71 -15.02 -13.15 5.83
CA THR A 71 -15.80 -13.33 7.07
C THR A 71 -15.08 -12.59 8.20
N LYS A 72 -15.82 -11.97 9.13
CA LYS A 72 -15.25 -11.17 10.23
C LYS A 72 -14.13 -11.87 11.02
N SER A 73 -14.26 -13.17 11.28
CA SER A 73 -13.25 -13.99 12.00
C SER A 73 -12.05 -14.40 11.15
N GLN A 74 -12.11 -14.19 9.84
CA GLN A 74 -11.13 -14.63 8.85
C GLN A 74 -10.34 -13.46 8.24
N VAL A 75 -10.65 -12.22 8.62
CA VAL A 75 -9.93 -11.04 8.12
C VAL A 75 -8.44 -11.19 8.52
N PRO A 76 -7.49 -10.96 7.60
CA PRO A 76 -6.08 -10.95 7.92
C PRO A 76 -5.72 -9.88 8.95
N ILE A 77 -4.84 -10.19 9.88
CA ILE A 77 -4.43 -9.28 10.97
C ILE A 77 -2.91 -9.19 11.04
N ILE A 78 -2.40 -7.99 11.30
CA ILE A 78 -1.00 -7.73 11.67
C ILE A 78 -0.92 -7.19 13.10
N SER A 79 0.15 -7.54 13.80
CA SER A 79 0.43 -7.09 15.18
C SER A 79 1.90 -7.34 15.52
N GLY A 80 2.31 -6.98 16.74
CA GLY A 80 3.64 -7.25 17.25
C GLY A 80 4.75 -6.44 16.58
N GLY A 81 5.99 -6.77 16.89
CA GLY A 81 7.15 -5.99 16.46
C GLY A 81 7.03 -4.52 16.84
N PRO A 82 7.09 -3.57 15.90
CA PRO A 82 6.90 -2.15 16.21
C PRO A 82 5.46 -1.79 16.61
N LEU A 83 4.49 -2.69 16.38
CA LEU A 83 3.08 -2.51 16.74
C LEU A 83 2.73 -3.13 18.10
N GLU A 84 3.68 -3.79 18.78
CA GLU A 84 3.44 -4.56 20.03
C GLU A 84 2.69 -3.72 21.08
N ASP A 85 3.13 -2.49 21.31
CA ASP A 85 2.56 -1.59 22.32
C ASP A 85 1.38 -0.75 21.79
N ILE A 86 1.07 -0.85 20.50
CA ILE A 86 0.04 -0.05 19.83
C ILE A 86 -1.24 -0.88 19.64
N GLY A 87 -1.09 -2.12 19.17
CA GLY A 87 -2.17 -3.09 19.04
C GLY A 87 -2.19 -3.82 17.71
N SER A 88 -3.36 -4.35 17.38
CA SER A 88 -3.58 -5.18 16.19
C SER A 88 -4.35 -4.41 15.12
N TYR A 89 -4.06 -4.74 13.87
CA TYR A 89 -4.67 -4.09 12.71
C TYR A 89 -5.21 -5.12 11.73
N ARG A 90 -6.46 -4.96 11.35
CA ARG A 90 -7.16 -5.81 10.38
C ARG A 90 -6.99 -5.28 8.97
N PHE A 91 -6.83 -6.17 8.00
CA PHE A 91 -6.71 -5.79 6.61
C PHE A 91 -8.00 -5.15 6.09
N SER A 92 -7.87 -4.10 5.29
CA SER A 92 -8.99 -3.35 4.75
C SER A 92 -9.02 -3.37 3.22
N ARG A 93 -7.92 -2.98 2.59
CA ARG A 93 -7.80 -2.89 1.13
C ARG A 93 -6.35 -2.89 0.72
N MET A 94 -6.10 -3.15 -0.56
CA MET A 94 -4.83 -2.79 -1.18
C MET A 94 -5.05 -1.84 -2.33
N TYR A 95 -4.02 -1.05 -2.63
CA TYR A 95 -4.02 -0.20 -3.80
C TYR A 95 -2.59 -0.06 -4.31
N PHE A 96 -2.49 0.31 -5.58
CA PHE A 96 -1.21 0.59 -6.21
C PHE A 96 -0.98 2.09 -6.21
N TYR A 97 0.25 2.49 -5.88
CA TYR A 97 0.69 3.87 -5.90
C TYR A 97 1.76 4.02 -6.98
N TRP A 98 1.49 4.83 -7.99
CA TRP A 98 2.44 5.15 -9.04
C TRP A 98 3.11 6.47 -8.72
N MET A 99 4.44 6.47 -8.70
CA MET A 99 5.21 7.69 -8.53
C MET A 99 5.22 8.45 -9.87
N GLU A 100 5.31 9.78 -9.81
CA GLU A 100 5.47 10.58 -11.03
C GLU A 100 6.77 10.18 -11.73
N ARG A 101 6.69 9.89 -13.04
CA ARG A 101 7.87 9.58 -13.87
C ARG A 101 8.73 10.84 -13.98
N SER A 102 9.65 11.06 -13.05
CA SER A 102 10.61 12.15 -13.17
C SER A 102 12.01 11.87 -12.64
N ASP A 103 12.26 10.75 -11.96
CA ASP A 103 13.58 10.51 -11.36
C ASP A 103 14.33 9.37 -12.05
N SER A 104 15.41 9.73 -12.76
CA SER A 104 16.36 8.80 -13.40
C SER A 104 17.07 7.87 -12.40
N LYS A 105 16.91 8.14 -11.10
CA LYS A 105 17.41 7.35 -9.96
C LYS A 105 16.64 6.05 -9.71
N TYR A 106 15.41 5.91 -10.21
CA TYR A 106 14.63 4.67 -10.09
C TYR A 106 15.13 3.55 -11.02
N ASN A 107 16.16 3.81 -11.83
CA ASN A 107 16.88 2.80 -12.61
C ASN A 107 17.84 2.00 -11.71
N TYR A 108 17.28 1.18 -10.81
CA TYR A 108 18.06 0.20 -10.04
C TYR A 108 17.97 -1.17 -10.73
N GLY A 109 18.94 -1.49 -11.59
CA GLY A 109 18.99 -2.76 -12.32
C GLY A 109 17.82 -2.95 -13.30
N ASN A 110 17.19 -4.14 -13.29
CA ASN A 110 16.02 -4.48 -14.12
C ASN A 110 14.68 -3.91 -13.58
N ILE A 111 14.69 -3.00 -12.58
CA ILE A 111 13.48 -2.34 -12.07
C ILE A 111 13.21 -1.10 -12.92
N THR A 112 12.14 -1.13 -13.72
CA THR A 112 11.79 -0.11 -14.73
C THR A 112 10.43 0.57 -14.49
N PHE A 113 9.74 0.25 -13.38
CA PHE A 113 8.38 0.71 -13.13
C PHE A 113 8.25 1.40 -11.76
N PRO A 114 8.03 2.73 -11.73
CA PRO A 114 7.98 3.49 -10.48
C PRO A 114 6.63 3.33 -9.79
N ALA A 115 6.39 2.17 -9.19
CA ALA A 115 5.18 1.91 -8.44
C ALA A 115 5.42 1.08 -7.18
N GLU A 116 4.46 1.19 -6.27
CA GLU A 116 4.41 0.48 -5.01
C GLU A 116 3.05 -0.19 -4.84
N LEU A 117 3.05 -1.31 -4.13
CA LEU A 117 1.85 -1.92 -3.59
C LEU A 117 1.70 -1.49 -2.14
N HIS A 118 0.55 -0.91 -1.81
CA HIS A 118 0.18 -0.54 -0.46
C HIS A 118 -0.91 -1.48 0.06
N LEU A 119 -0.66 -2.11 1.20
CA LEU A 119 -1.64 -2.91 1.94
C LEU A 119 -2.09 -2.10 3.16
N VAL A 120 -3.36 -1.70 3.17
CA VAL A 120 -3.94 -0.86 4.22
C VAL A 120 -4.55 -1.73 5.30
N PHE A 121 -4.11 -1.51 6.54
CA PHE A 121 -4.64 -2.14 7.73
C PHE A 121 -5.21 -1.08 8.68
N LEU A 122 -6.35 -1.39 9.28
CA LEU A 122 -7.06 -0.50 10.21
C LEU A 122 -7.00 -1.10 11.60
N ASN A 123 -6.79 -0.26 12.62
CA ASN A 123 -6.78 -0.73 14.00
C ASN A 123 -8.11 -1.45 14.32
N VAL A 124 -8.01 -2.63 14.95
CA VAL A 124 -9.17 -3.51 15.22
C VAL A 124 -10.21 -2.85 16.12
N ASN A 125 -9.81 -1.88 16.94
CA ASN A 125 -10.68 -1.12 17.84
C ASN A 125 -11.40 0.04 17.15
N LEU A 126 -11.14 0.32 15.87
CA LEU A 126 -11.84 1.36 15.13
C LEU A 126 -13.29 0.95 14.86
N THR A 127 -14.20 1.79 15.34
CA THR A 127 -15.58 1.82 14.86
C THR A 127 -15.61 2.34 13.42
N GLU A 128 -16.48 1.80 12.58
CA GLU A 128 -16.55 2.01 11.11
C GLU A 128 -16.74 3.46 10.65
N THR A 129 -16.93 4.41 11.55
CA THR A 129 -17.13 5.83 11.23
C THR A 129 -15.82 6.50 10.81
N TRP A 130 -15.78 7.19 9.66
CA TRP A 130 -14.62 7.98 9.18
C TRP A 130 -14.01 8.95 10.21
N GLN A 131 -14.77 9.39 11.22
CA GLN A 131 -14.28 10.23 12.31
C GLN A 131 -13.22 9.54 13.18
N SER A 132 -13.20 8.21 13.23
CA SER A 132 -12.22 7.43 13.99
C SER A 132 -10.84 7.47 13.35
N LEU A 133 -10.74 7.69 12.03
CA LEU A 133 -9.48 7.84 11.29
C LEU A 133 -8.75 9.17 11.55
N ARG A 134 -9.30 10.04 12.40
CA ARG A 134 -8.62 11.27 12.87
C ARG A 134 -7.89 11.08 14.20
N ARG A 135 -7.90 9.87 14.77
CA ARG A 135 -7.14 9.54 15.97
C ARG A 135 -5.77 9.01 15.59
N ASP A 136 -4.83 9.14 16.50
CA ASP A 136 -3.48 8.63 16.29
C ASP A 136 -3.49 7.10 16.16
N ASN A 137 -2.51 6.54 15.43
CA ASN A 137 -2.28 5.11 15.28
C ASN A 137 -3.46 4.29 14.72
N CYS A 138 -4.30 4.90 13.89
CA CYS A 138 -5.49 4.24 13.33
C CYS A 138 -5.19 3.35 12.13
N VAL A 139 -4.19 3.73 11.34
CA VAL A 139 -3.92 3.12 10.04
C VAL A 139 -2.46 2.74 9.96
N VAL A 140 -2.23 1.49 9.58
CA VAL A 140 -0.91 0.98 9.21
C VAL A 140 -0.93 0.65 7.73
N VAL A 141 0.11 1.07 7.01
CA VAL A 141 0.31 0.71 5.61
C VAL A 141 1.58 -0.10 5.48
N LEU A 142 1.46 -1.34 5.01
CA LEU A 142 2.62 -2.09 4.52
C LEU A 142 2.86 -1.65 3.07
N ALA A 143 4.06 -1.15 2.79
CA ALA A 143 4.44 -0.71 1.44
C ALA A 143 5.53 -1.59 0.87
N TYR A 144 5.37 -1.97 -0.39
CA TYR A 144 6.33 -2.78 -1.13
C TYR A 144 6.64 -2.13 -2.48
N PRO A 145 7.92 -1.95 -2.84
CA PRO A 145 8.28 -1.57 -4.19
C PRO A 145 7.87 -2.68 -5.16
N ILE A 146 7.53 -2.31 -6.38
CA ILE A 146 7.17 -3.26 -7.44
C ILE A 146 8.36 -3.48 -8.36
N LYS A 147 8.66 -4.75 -8.64
CA LYS A 147 9.64 -5.16 -9.65
C LYS A 147 8.94 -5.94 -10.74
N VAL A 148 9.12 -5.51 -11.98
CA VAL A 148 8.58 -6.22 -13.13
C VAL A 148 9.54 -7.36 -13.51
N VAL A 149 8.98 -8.56 -13.67
CA VAL A 149 9.69 -9.77 -14.08
C VAL A 149 8.93 -10.47 -15.21
N GLU A 150 9.59 -11.41 -15.88
CA GLU A 150 8.95 -12.18 -16.96
C GLU A 150 7.85 -13.10 -16.44
N THR A 151 8.09 -13.77 -15.31
CA THR A 151 7.16 -14.72 -14.69
C THR A 151 6.94 -14.36 -13.21
N SER A 152 5.67 -14.25 -12.82
CA SER A 152 5.26 -13.92 -11.44
C SER A 152 3.96 -14.66 -11.10
N SER A 153 3.42 -14.44 -9.90
CA SER A 153 2.04 -14.83 -9.58
C SER A 153 1.06 -14.31 -10.64
N ASN A 154 0.08 -15.14 -10.99
CA ASN A 154 -1.00 -14.79 -11.91
C ASN A 154 -1.99 -13.79 -11.32
N PHE A 155 -1.97 -13.57 -10.00
CA PHE A 155 -2.85 -12.62 -9.32
C PHE A 155 -2.90 -11.26 -10.04
N PHE A 156 -1.74 -10.63 -10.25
CA PHE A 156 -1.68 -9.32 -10.92
C PHE A 156 -2.11 -9.38 -12.39
N SER A 157 -1.82 -10.48 -13.09
CA SER A 157 -2.30 -10.68 -14.47
C SER A 157 -3.83 -10.72 -14.53
N GLU A 158 -4.45 -11.38 -13.56
CA GLU A 158 -5.90 -11.52 -13.53
C GLU A 158 -6.59 -10.19 -13.23
N ILE A 159 -6.06 -9.37 -12.33
CA ILE A 159 -6.57 -8.00 -12.13
C ILE A 159 -6.52 -7.22 -13.44
N VAL A 160 -5.43 -7.34 -14.21
CA VAL A 160 -5.27 -6.64 -15.50
C VAL A 160 -6.37 -7.02 -16.49
N ASN A 161 -6.81 -8.28 -16.51
CA ASN A 161 -7.88 -8.76 -17.39
C ASN A 161 -9.24 -8.09 -17.10
N HIS A 162 -9.47 -7.62 -15.87
CA HIS A 162 -10.72 -6.98 -15.47
C HIS A 162 -10.72 -5.46 -15.62
N LEU A 163 -9.57 -4.84 -15.93
CA LEU A 163 -9.48 -3.39 -16.08
C LEU A 163 -10.34 -2.76 -17.17
N PRO A 164 -10.63 -3.42 -18.32
CA PRO A 164 -11.53 -2.86 -19.31
C PRO A 164 -12.92 -2.52 -18.75
N VAL A 165 -13.37 -3.24 -17.71
CA VAL A 165 -14.68 -3.02 -17.05
C VAL A 165 -14.66 -1.77 -16.16
N ILE A 166 -13.50 -1.40 -15.64
CA ILE A 166 -13.34 -0.27 -14.70
C ILE A 166 -12.46 0.86 -15.27
N ARG A 167 -12.56 1.07 -16.59
CA ARG A 167 -11.72 2.04 -17.31
C ARG A 167 -12.02 3.49 -16.91
N ASP A 168 -13.28 3.81 -16.66
CA ASP A 168 -13.71 5.16 -16.33
C ASP A 168 -13.62 5.43 -14.82
N THR A 169 -13.51 6.69 -14.41
CA THR A 169 -13.53 7.08 -12.99
C THR A 169 -14.83 6.64 -12.33
N ASP A 170 -14.77 6.33 -11.03
CA ASP A 170 -15.90 5.93 -10.18
C ASP A 170 -16.61 4.65 -10.63
N THR A 171 -15.91 3.81 -11.40
CA THR A 171 -16.38 2.49 -11.80
C THR A 171 -15.84 1.39 -10.89
N PHE A 172 -16.59 0.30 -10.78
CA PHE A 172 -16.20 -0.87 -10.00
C PHE A 172 -16.63 -2.19 -10.66
N THR A 173 -15.97 -3.28 -10.28
CA THR A 173 -16.36 -4.65 -10.62
C THR A 173 -16.19 -5.57 -9.41
N ASN A 174 -17.09 -6.52 -9.25
CA ASN A 174 -17.06 -7.57 -8.23
C ASN A 174 -16.92 -8.97 -8.85
N GLN A 175 -16.47 -9.03 -10.11
CA GLN A 175 -16.34 -10.27 -10.89
C GLN A 175 -15.10 -11.11 -10.50
N LEU A 176 -14.29 -10.64 -9.53
CA LEU A 176 -13.14 -11.35 -8.99
C LEU A 176 -13.56 -12.34 -7.88
N GLN A 177 -14.62 -13.12 -8.10
CA GLN A 177 -15.14 -14.09 -7.12
C GLN A 177 -14.35 -15.40 -7.11
N ASP A 178 -13.93 -15.86 -8.28
CA ASP A 178 -13.21 -17.15 -8.44
C ASP A 178 -11.68 -16.97 -8.47
N MET A 179 -11.21 -15.78 -8.13
CA MET A 179 -9.79 -15.45 -8.16
C MET A 179 -9.07 -16.11 -6.98
N GLU A 180 -8.14 -17.02 -7.27
CA GLU A 180 -7.26 -17.59 -6.25
C GLU A 180 -6.29 -16.51 -5.72
N PHE A 181 -6.59 -15.98 -4.54
CA PHE A 181 -5.80 -14.94 -3.91
C PHE A 181 -5.76 -15.11 -2.38
N ALA A 182 -4.55 -15.10 -1.82
CA ALA A 182 -4.30 -14.95 -0.39
C ALA A 182 -3.16 -13.95 -0.19
N LEU A 183 -3.17 -13.16 0.88
CA LEU A 183 -2.16 -12.12 1.11
C LEU A 183 -0.73 -12.67 1.22
N ASN A 184 -0.55 -13.89 1.73
CA ASN A 184 0.75 -14.54 1.81
C ASN A 184 1.39 -14.78 0.43
N SER A 185 0.62 -14.75 -0.65
CA SER A 185 1.12 -14.85 -2.03
C SER A 185 1.78 -13.56 -2.52
N ILE A 186 1.60 -12.45 -1.79
CA ILE A 186 2.08 -11.12 -2.15
C ILE A 186 3.02 -10.55 -1.09
N ILE A 187 2.73 -10.75 0.19
CA ILE A 187 3.60 -10.30 1.28
C ILE A 187 4.99 -10.93 1.09
N GLY A 188 6.01 -10.07 1.06
CA GLY A 188 7.39 -10.48 0.83
C GLY A 188 7.83 -11.57 1.81
N LYS A 189 8.62 -12.54 1.34
CA LYS A 189 9.10 -13.67 2.16
C LYS A 189 9.98 -13.22 3.33
N ASP A 190 10.70 -12.10 3.17
CA ASP A 190 11.47 -11.48 4.24
C ASP A 190 10.74 -10.24 4.77
N THR A 191 10.18 -10.36 5.98
CA THR A 191 9.57 -9.25 6.72
C THR A 191 10.42 -8.83 7.92
N SER A 192 11.69 -9.24 7.98
CA SER A 192 12.58 -9.01 9.12
C SER A 192 13.35 -7.69 9.04
N ASN A 193 13.39 -7.09 7.85
CA ASN A 193 14.06 -5.83 7.55
C ASN A 193 13.06 -4.89 6.88
N PHE A 194 12.80 -3.75 7.52
CA PHE A 194 11.91 -2.71 7.01
C PHE A 194 12.26 -1.37 7.64
N TYR A 195 11.75 -0.31 7.01
CA TYR A 195 11.69 1.03 7.59
C TYR A 195 10.33 1.23 8.27
N ILE A 196 10.31 1.95 9.38
CA ILE A 196 9.06 2.41 9.99
C ILE A 196 9.13 3.92 10.27
N TYR A 197 8.05 4.63 9.96
CA TYR A 197 7.88 6.07 10.16
C TYR A 197 6.39 6.49 10.08
N HIS A 198 6.08 7.72 10.52
CA HIS A 198 4.77 8.33 10.36
C HIS A 198 4.73 9.20 9.09
N GLY A 199 3.61 9.18 8.38
CA GLY A 199 3.37 10.00 7.19
C GLY A 199 1.89 10.24 6.94
N ASN A 200 1.53 10.77 5.76
CA ASN A 200 0.14 10.97 5.36
C ASN A 200 -0.23 10.15 4.13
N MET A 201 -1.45 9.62 4.09
CA MET A 201 -2.01 9.02 2.88
C MET A 201 -2.63 10.12 2.03
N LEU A 202 -2.01 10.36 0.87
CA LEU A 202 -2.47 11.32 -0.14
C LEU A 202 -3.74 10.81 -0.84
N SER A 203 -4.89 10.97 -0.18
CA SER A 203 -6.23 10.87 -0.76
C SER A 203 -6.90 12.24 -0.79
N ILE A 204 -8.10 12.35 -1.37
CA ILE A 204 -8.91 13.58 -1.37
C ILE A 204 -9.08 14.15 0.05
N ALA A 205 -9.12 13.30 1.07
CA ALA A 205 -9.32 13.70 2.45
C ALA A 205 -8.03 13.92 3.26
N CYS A 206 -6.85 13.61 2.70
CA CYS A 206 -5.56 13.60 3.41
C CYS A 206 -5.65 12.92 4.79
N VAL A 207 -5.52 11.60 4.79
CA VAL A 207 -5.55 10.85 6.06
C VAL A 207 -4.19 11.01 6.73
N ARG A 208 -4.19 11.57 7.93
CA ARG A 208 -2.99 11.88 8.71
C ARG A 208 -2.61 10.73 9.62
N ASP A 209 -1.39 10.81 10.12
CA ASP A 209 -0.83 9.89 11.12
C ASP A 209 -0.93 8.41 10.71
N ILE A 210 -0.45 8.14 9.49
CA ILE A 210 -0.32 6.79 8.97
C ILE A 210 1.04 6.24 9.43
N THR A 211 1.03 5.09 10.10
CA THR A 211 2.26 4.33 10.34
C THR A 211 2.60 3.55 9.07
N TYR A 212 3.68 3.93 8.40
CA TYR A 212 4.22 3.18 7.26
C TYR A 212 5.22 2.13 7.76
N ILE A 213 5.04 0.89 7.31
CA ILE A 213 6.04 -0.18 7.41
C ILE A 213 6.48 -0.48 5.98
N ASP A 214 7.66 0.01 5.63
CA ASP A 214 8.15 0.12 4.26
C ASP A 214 9.25 -0.92 4.01
N PHE A 215 8.94 -1.92 3.19
CA PHE A 215 9.84 -3.05 2.96
C PHE A 215 10.78 -2.76 1.78
N PRO A 216 12.10 -2.99 1.93
CA PRO A 216 13.05 -2.79 0.83
C PRO A 216 12.95 -3.89 -0.23
N THR A 217 12.37 -5.05 0.10
CA THR A 217 12.22 -6.18 -0.81
C THR A 217 11.01 -5.98 -1.71
N ALA A 218 11.23 -6.00 -3.02
CA ALA A 218 10.16 -5.80 -3.99
C ALA A 218 9.22 -7.00 -4.11
N VAL A 219 7.95 -6.70 -4.39
CA VAL A 219 6.99 -7.69 -4.90
C VAL A 219 7.17 -7.81 -6.40
N GLU A 220 7.26 -9.04 -6.88
CA GLU A 220 7.44 -9.34 -8.29
C GLU A 220 6.09 -9.41 -9.01
N VAL A 221 5.97 -8.65 -10.09
CA VAL A 221 4.78 -8.60 -10.95
C VAL A 221 5.17 -8.90 -12.39
N ASN A 222 4.27 -9.47 -13.17
CA ASN A 222 4.51 -9.74 -14.58
C ASN A 222 4.40 -8.47 -15.43
N LEU A 223 4.90 -8.54 -16.66
CA LEU A 223 4.86 -7.42 -17.63
C LEU A 223 3.45 -6.89 -17.93
N LYS A 224 2.38 -7.69 -17.81
CA LYS A 224 1.02 -7.20 -18.04
C LYS A 224 0.62 -6.12 -17.04
N PHE A 225 1.20 -6.13 -15.84
CA PHE A 225 0.97 -5.11 -14.82
C PHE A 225 1.31 -3.69 -15.30
N VAL A 226 2.25 -3.54 -16.24
CA VAL A 226 2.61 -2.23 -16.79
C VAL A 226 1.41 -1.54 -17.46
N SER A 227 0.50 -2.32 -18.05
CA SER A 227 -0.72 -1.80 -18.70
C SER A 227 -1.71 -1.12 -17.74
N MET A 228 -1.63 -1.40 -16.42
CA MET A 228 -2.49 -0.76 -15.42
C MET A 228 -2.28 0.77 -15.38
N ASN A 229 -1.04 1.22 -15.57
CA ASN A 229 -0.68 2.64 -15.56
C ASN A 229 -1.30 3.40 -16.74
N ASP A 230 -1.41 2.76 -17.91
CA ASP A 230 -1.96 3.40 -19.10
C ASP A 230 -3.45 3.68 -18.96
N ILE A 231 -4.18 2.82 -18.24
CA ILE A 231 -5.60 3.03 -17.97
C ILE A 231 -5.79 4.23 -17.05
N LEU A 232 -5.04 4.31 -15.95
CA LEU A 232 -5.12 5.43 -15.02
C LEU A 232 -4.70 6.76 -15.64
N ASN A 233 -3.66 6.78 -16.47
CA ASN A 233 -3.23 8.02 -17.14
C ASN A 233 -4.27 8.51 -18.15
N ASN A 234 -4.96 7.61 -18.84
CA ASN A 234 -6.09 7.98 -19.70
C ASN A 234 -7.26 8.55 -18.90
N THR A 235 -7.53 8.02 -17.70
CA THR A 235 -8.55 8.54 -16.78
C THR A 235 -8.19 9.94 -16.27
N LYS A 236 -6.93 10.15 -15.83
CA LYS A 236 -6.41 11.45 -15.38
C LYS A 236 -6.49 12.52 -16.47
N ASN A 237 -6.09 12.19 -17.70
CA ASN A 237 -6.14 13.13 -18.83
C ASN A 237 -7.57 13.53 -19.21
N ARG A 238 -8.58 12.65 -19.03
CA ARG A 238 -9.98 13.00 -19.27
C ARG A 238 -10.54 13.95 -18.22
N MET A 239 -10.16 13.81 -16.94
CA MET A 239 -10.58 14.73 -15.88
C MET A 239 -10.03 16.15 -16.09
N GLN A 240 -8.81 16.29 -16.61
CA GLN A 240 -8.22 17.59 -16.96
C GLN A 240 -8.88 18.30 -18.15
N LEU A 241 -9.65 17.58 -18.97
CA LEU A 241 -10.36 18.15 -20.13
C LEU A 241 -11.81 18.58 -19.80
N THR A 242 -12.25 18.34 -18.57
CA THR A 242 -13.61 18.64 -18.09
C THR A 242 -13.67 19.75 -17.04
N GLU A 243 -12.55 20.42 -16.76
CA GLU A 243 -12.44 21.67 -15.99
C GLU A 243 -12.14 22.86 -16.92
#